data_AF-A0A7S9DXR6-F1
#
_entry.id   AF-A0A7S9DXR6-F1
#
_cell.length_a   1.000
_cell.length_b   1.000
_cell.length_c   1.000
_cell.angle_alpha   90.00
_cell.angle_beta   90.00
_cell.angle_gamma   90.00
#
_symmetry.space_group_name_H-M   'P 1'
#
loop_
_entity.id
_entity.type
_entity.pdbx_description
1 polymer ?
#
loop_
_entity_poly.entity_id
_entity_poly.type
_entity_poly.pdbx_seq_one_letter_code
_entity_poly.pdbx_strand_id
1 'polypeptide(L)'
;MDLFKWKFSYPVTVLILLLLMTDAGFILVHVLRKLGYINSGYFNLSQDMGYAEVFQYMKEFWIASLLVIIALRDKAASFVVWSLIFLYMLADDSLKVHENGGRYLVEALNIQPALSLRAQDFGELLVTAIAGGILFSMLFVTYYFASQAARHITHKLLLGVAGLAFFGILIDMLHSALPFGNFIFGLIEDSGEMLTMSLIVGYCFALMYSQAHNQQRVPSSA
;
A
#
# COMPACT_ATOMS: atom_id res chain seq x y z
N MET A 1 5.39 -31.65 2.42
CA MET A 1 5.17 -30.34 1.79
C MET A 1 3.90 -29.74 2.39
N ASP A 2 4.03 -28.99 3.48
CA ASP A 2 2.94 -28.18 4.08
C ASP A 2 3.36 -26.71 3.99
N LEU A 3 3.56 -26.22 2.77
CA LEU A 3 4.25 -24.94 2.54
C LEU A 3 3.37 -23.69 2.71
N PHE A 4 2.06 -23.81 2.94
CA PHE A 4 1.17 -22.64 2.90
C PHE A 4 -0.13 -22.76 3.72
N LYS A 5 -0.08 -23.27 4.95
CA LYS A 5 -1.27 -23.20 5.85
C LYS A 5 -1.22 -21.93 6.71
N TRP A 6 -1.59 -20.79 6.11
CA TRP A 6 -1.90 -19.58 6.88
C TRP A 6 -3.23 -19.80 7.62
N LYS A 7 -3.17 -20.17 8.90
CA LYS A 7 -4.36 -20.26 9.75
C LYS A 7 -4.63 -18.90 10.39
N PHE A 8 -5.43 -18.08 9.71
CA PHE A 8 -6.00 -16.90 10.32
C PHE A 8 -7.17 -17.25 11.24
N SER A 9 -7.47 -16.40 12.21
CA SER A 9 -8.71 -16.53 12.99
C SER A 9 -9.93 -16.26 12.09
N TYR A 10 -11.10 -16.76 12.49
CA TYR A 10 -12.33 -16.53 11.73
C TYR A 10 -12.60 -15.03 11.48
N PRO A 11 -12.49 -14.12 12.49
CA PRO A 11 -12.70 -12.68 12.24
C PRO A 11 -11.71 -12.08 11.24
N VAL A 12 -10.44 -12.46 11.30
CA VAL A 12 -9.40 -11.98 10.37
C VAL A 12 -9.69 -12.45 8.94
N THR A 13 -10.08 -13.72 8.80
CA THR A 13 -10.42 -14.31 7.49
C THR A 13 -11.63 -13.60 6.88
N VAL A 14 -12.68 -13.36 7.68
CA VAL A 14 -13.87 -12.63 7.23
C VAL A 14 -13.52 -11.22 6.78
N LEU A 15 -12.69 -10.48 7.53
CA LEU A 15 -12.26 -9.14 7.14
C LEU A 15 -11.52 -9.15 5.80
N ILE A 16 -10.54 -10.04 5.62
CA ILE A 16 -9.79 -10.16 4.36
C ILE A 16 -10.74 -10.47 3.20
N LEU A 17 -11.68 -11.40 3.38
CA LEU A 17 -12.64 -11.74 2.33
C LEU A 17 -13.54 -10.55 1.97
N LEU A 18 -14.03 -9.79 2.96
CA LEU A 18 -14.84 -8.60 2.71
C LEU A 18 -14.05 -7.52 1.94
N LEU A 19 -12.78 -7.30 2.29
CA LEU A 19 -11.91 -6.37 1.57
C LEU A 19 -11.68 -6.82 0.12
N LEU A 20 -11.30 -8.07 -0.10
CA LEU A 20 -11.06 -8.62 -1.43
C LEU A 20 -12.33 -8.69 -2.29
N MET A 21 -13.49 -8.97 -1.70
CA MET A 21 -14.78 -8.91 -2.40
C MET A 21 -15.13 -7.49 -2.81
N THR A 22 -14.79 -6.50 -1.97
CA THR A 22 -14.98 -5.08 -2.30
C THR A 22 -14.06 -4.67 -3.47
N ASP A 23 -12.79 -5.09 -3.45
CA ASP A 23 -11.84 -4.86 -4.55
C ASP A 23 -12.33 -5.50 -5.86
N ALA A 24 -12.77 -6.77 -5.80
CA ALA A 24 -13.35 -7.46 -6.93
C ALA A 24 -14.60 -6.74 -7.48
N GLY A 25 -15.40 -6.15 -6.59
CA GLY A 25 -16.54 -5.31 -6.96
C GLY A 25 -16.12 -4.07 -7.74
N PHE A 26 -15.12 -3.33 -7.27
CA PHE A 26 -14.58 -2.16 -7.99
C PHE A 26 -13.99 -2.53 -9.35
N ILE A 27 -13.23 -3.62 -9.42
CA ILE A 27 -12.67 -4.16 -10.67
C ILE A 27 -13.80 -4.51 -11.65
N LEU A 28 -14.83 -5.24 -11.20
CA LEU A 28 -15.97 -5.61 -12.04
C LEU A 28 -16.70 -4.37 -12.57
N VAL A 29 -16.97 -3.40 -11.70
CA VAL A 29 -17.66 -2.16 -12.06
C VAL A 29 -16.83 -1.32 -13.05
N HIS A 30 -15.50 -1.28 -12.90
CA HIS A 30 -14.60 -0.66 -13.87
C HIS A 30 -14.70 -1.34 -15.25
N VAL A 31 -14.69 -2.67 -15.29
CA VAL A 31 -14.83 -3.43 -16.55
C VAL A 31 -16.19 -3.17 -17.20
N LEU A 32 -17.28 -3.19 -16.43
CA LEU A 32 -18.63 -2.88 -16.94
C LEU A 32 -18.73 -1.46 -17.50
N ARG A 33 -18.05 -0.49 -16.87
CA ARG A 33 -17.93 0.86 -17.41
C ARG A 33 -17.20 0.85 -18.75
N LYS A 34 -16.05 0.19 -18.87
CA LYS A 34 -15.29 0.12 -20.12
C LYS A 34 -16.09 -0.54 -21.26
N LEU A 35 -17.00 -1.45 -20.92
CA LEU A 35 -17.94 -2.06 -21.86
C LEU A 35 -19.17 -1.18 -22.20
N GLY A 36 -19.31 0.00 -21.57
CA GLY A 36 -20.38 0.96 -21.84
C GLY A 36 -21.67 0.73 -21.05
N TYR A 37 -21.69 -0.17 -20.07
CA TYR A 37 -22.89 -0.43 -19.24
C TYR A 37 -23.08 0.59 -18.10
N ILE A 38 -22.03 1.31 -17.73
CA ILE A 38 -22.02 2.28 -16.62
C ILE A 38 -21.43 3.60 -17.13
N ASN A 39 -22.13 4.72 -16.86
CA ASN A 39 -21.78 6.05 -17.39
C ASN A 39 -21.42 7.04 -16.28
N SER A 40 -20.47 6.69 -15.41
CA SER A 40 -19.97 7.61 -14.36
C SER A 40 -18.47 7.51 -14.15
N GLY A 41 -17.84 8.69 -14.09
CA GLY A 41 -16.42 8.97 -13.83
C GLY A 41 -15.84 8.26 -12.60
N TYR A 42 -16.62 8.25 -11.52
CA TYR A 42 -16.19 7.79 -10.20
C TYR A 42 -15.98 6.27 -10.08
N PHE A 43 -16.45 5.52 -11.08
CA PHE A 43 -16.28 4.06 -11.18
C PHE A 43 -15.09 3.65 -12.06
N ASN A 44 -14.31 4.62 -12.57
CA ASN A 44 -13.00 4.30 -13.13
C ASN A 44 -12.02 4.02 -11.98
N LEU A 45 -11.11 3.10 -12.21
CA LEU A 45 -10.24 2.55 -11.17
C LEU A 45 -9.08 3.54 -10.95
N SER A 46 -8.46 3.96 -12.05
CA SER A 46 -7.41 4.99 -12.14
C SER A 46 -7.97 6.43 -12.19
N GLN A 47 -9.10 6.69 -11.53
CA GLN A 47 -9.67 8.03 -11.46
C GLN A 47 -9.34 8.66 -10.11
N ASP A 48 -8.64 9.80 -10.16
CA ASP A 48 -8.43 10.65 -8.99
C ASP A 48 -9.76 10.99 -8.31
N MET A 49 -9.79 10.84 -7.00
CA MET A 49 -10.93 10.97 -6.10
C MET A 49 -12.11 10.05 -6.47
N GLY A 50 -11.85 8.97 -7.21
CA GLY A 50 -12.79 7.90 -7.51
C GLY A 50 -13.10 7.04 -6.28
N TYR A 51 -14.17 6.24 -6.36
CA TYR A 51 -14.57 5.43 -5.20
C TYR A 51 -13.54 4.36 -4.80
N ALA A 52 -12.82 3.80 -5.79
CA ALA A 52 -11.78 2.82 -5.54
C ALA A 52 -10.56 3.44 -4.84
N GLU A 53 -10.12 4.62 -5.31
CA GLU A 53 -9.01 5.37 -4.73
C GLU A 53 -9.31 5.83 -3.29
N VAL A 54 -10.50 6.39 -3.04
CA VAL A 54 -10.95 6.75 -1.68
C VAL A 54 -11.00 5.52 -0.76
N PHE A 55 -11.32 4.35 -1.29
CA PHE A 55 -11.26 3.11 -0.53
C PHE A 55 -9.81 2.69 -0.23
N GLN A 56 -8.85 2.91 -1.13
CA GLN A 56 -7.42 2.73 -0.85
C GLN A 56 -6.95 3.67 0.26
N TYR A 57 -7.32 4.96 0.22
CA TYR A 57 -7.01 5.92 1.30
C TYR A 57 -7.48 5.41 2.67
N MET A 58 -8.69 4.85 2.72
CA MET A 58 -9.23 4.28 3.95
C MET A 58 -8.38 3.10 4.45
N LYS A 59 -7.90 2.24 3.55
CA LYS A 59 -7.05 1.10 3.92
C LYS A 59 -5.70 1.57 4.46
N GLU A 60 -5.07 2.56 3.84
CA GLU A 60 -3.81 3.13 4.33
C GLU A 60 -3.97 3.77 5.70
N PHE A 61 -5.04 4.56 5.87
CA PHE A 61 -5.40 5.13 7.16
C PHE A 61 -5.62 4.04 8.22
N TRP A 62 -6.29 2.94 7.89
CA TRP A 62 -6.45 1.81 8.79
C TRP A 62 -5.12 1.14 9.11
N ILE A 63 -4.26 0.88 8.13
CA ILE A 63 -2.92 0.30 8.35
C ILE A 63 -2.13 1.18 9.32
N ALA A 64 -2.04 2.48 9.06
CA ALA A 64 -1.36 3.43 9.92
C ALA A 64 -1.93 3.40 11.35
N SER A 65 -3.25 3.51 11.49
CA SER A 65 -3.93 3.50 12.79
C SER A 65 -3.67 2.21 13.58
N LEU A 66 -3.76 1.06 12.91
CA LEU A 66 -3.47 -0.25 13.49
C LEU A 66 -2.02 -0.33 13.98
N LEU A 67 -1.07 0.17 13.20
CA LEU A 67 0.35 0.20 13.56
C LEU A 67 0.64 1.15 14.72
N VAL A 68 -0.03 2.31 14.82
CA VAL A 68 0.06 3.19 16.01
C VAL A 68 -0.42 2.44 17.25
N ILE A 69 -1.58 1.78 17.18
CA ILE A 69 -2.13 1.02 18.31
C ILE A 69 -1.14 -0.09 18.74
N ILE A 70 -0.58 -0.83 17.79
CA ILE A 70 0.44 -1.85 18.06
C ILE A 70 1.71 -1.22 18.64
N ALA A 71 2.15 -0.06 18.15
CA ALA A 71 3.33 0.65 18.65
C ALA A 71 3.15 1.07 20.12
N LEU A 72 1.99 1.62 20.47
CA LEU A 72 1.67 2.04 21.84
C LEU A 72 1.60 0.85 22.79
N ARG A 73 1.05 -0.27 22.33
CA ARG A 73 0.92 -1.51 23.12
C ARG A 73 2.26 -2.21 23.32
N ASP A 74 3.03 -2.39 22.25
CA ASP A 74 4.25 -3.22 22.25
C ASP A 74 5.51 -2.40 22.53
N LYS A 75 5.39 -1.07 22.63
CA LYS A 75 6.48 -0.12 22.87
C LYS A 75 7.64 -0.29 21.89
N ALA A 76 7.35 -0.64 20.65
CA ALA A 76 8.34 -0.88 19.61
C ALA A 76 8.33 0.25 18.58
N ALA A 77 9.44 1.01 18.54
CA ALA A 77 9.60 2.17 17.67
C ALA A 77 9.47 1.85 16.17
N SER A 78 9.78 0.61 15.75
CA SER A 78 9.62 0.17 14.36
C SER A 78 8.18 0.32 13.86
N PHE A 79 7.18 0.12 14.72
CA PHE A 79 5.77 0.29 14.35
C PHE A 79 5.37 1.75 14.20
N VAL A 80 6.01 2.67 14.95
CA VAL A 80 5.84 4.11 14.74
C VAL A 80 6.33 4.49 13.35
N VAL A 81 7.53 4.04 12.98
CA VAL A 81 8.09 4.34 11.64
C VAL A 81 7.24 3.72 10.54
N TRP A 82 6.76 2.49 10.69
CA TRP A 82 5.83 1.91 9.74
C TRP A 82 4.53 2.71 9.61
N SER A 83 3.97 3.21 10.72
CA SER A 83 2.82 4.10 10.64
C SER A 83 3.15 5.39 9.88
N LEU A 84 4.34 5.96 10.06
CA LEU A 84 4.76 7.15 9.30
C LEU A 84 4.89 6.86 7.81
N ILE A 85 5.39 5.67 7.43
CA ILE A 85 5.44 5.24 6.02
C ILE A 85 4.04 5.23 5.40
N PHE A 86 3.08 4.55 6.03
CA PHE A 86 1.71 4.48 5.48
C PHE A 86 0.96 5.82 5.56
N LEU A 87 1.25 6.67 6.56
CA LEU A 87 0.71 8.03 6.59
C LEU A 87 1.30 8.91 5.50
N TYR A 88 2.59 8.73 5.17
CA TYR A 88 3.20 9.40 4.04
C TYR A 88 2.55 8.95 2.74
N MET A 89 2.37 7.64 2.50
CA MET A 89 1.71 7.13 1.29
C MET A 89 0.31 7.72 1.14
N LEU A 90 -0.49 7.71 2.22
CA LEU A 90 -1.79 8.35 2.24
C LEU A 90 -1.74 9.85 1.91
N ALA A 91 -0.80 10.59 2.50
CA ALA A 91 -0.63 12.00 2.22
C ALA A 91 -0.15 12.25 0.78
N ASP A 92 0.70 11.37 0.28
CA ASP A 92 1.26 11.41 -1.06
C ASP A 92 0.16 11.26 -2.11
N ASP A 93 -0.65 10.22 -2.01
CA ASP A 93 -1.73 9.96 -2.96
C ASP A 93 -2.84 11.02 -2.86
N SER A 94 -3.31 11.32 -1.63
CA SER A 94 -4.43 12.26 -1.45
C SER A 94 -4.09 13.73 -1.72
N LEU A 95 -2.83 14.13 -1.56
CA LEU A 95 -2.37 15.50 -1.82
C LEU A 95 -1.50 15.60 -3.09
N LYS A 96 -1.31 14.49 -3.80
CA LYS A 96 -0.50 14.40 -5.02
C LYS A 96 0.92 14.94 -4.81
N VAL A 97 1.58 14.52 -3.73
CA VAL A 97 2.89 15.07 -3.34
C VAL A 97 3.96 14.69 -4.37
N HIS A 98 3.99 13.44 -4.83
CA HIS A 98 4.93 12.97 -5.85
C HIS A 98 4.68 13.63 -7.20
N GLU A 99 3.42 13.85 -7.60
CA GLU A 99 3.10 14.56 -8.86
C GLU A 99 3.58 16.02 -8.83
N ASN A 100 3.23 16.75 -7.77
CA ASN A 100 3.54 18.17 -7.65
C ASN A 100 5.03 18.40 -7.40
N GLY A 101 5.64 17.60 -6.53
CA GLY A 101 7.09 17.61 -6.30
C GLY A 101 7.87 17.17 -7.53
N GLY A 102 7.37 16.17 -8.26
CA GLY A 102 8.00 15.67 -9.48
C GLY A 102 8.05 16.74 -10.55
N ARG A 103 6.93 17.46 -10.75
CA ARG A 103 6.85 18.61 -11.66
C ARG A 103 7.88 19.69 -11.29
N TYR A 104 7.97 20.03 -10.01
CA TYR A 104 8.96 20.99 -9.52
C TYR A 104 10.41 20.55 -9.79
N LEU A 105 10.73 19.27 -9.54
CA LEU A 105 12.08 18.74 -9.79
C LEU A 105 12.43 18.66 -11.28
N VAL A 106 11.46 18.34 -12.14
CA VAL A 106 11.64 18.36 -13.60
C VAL A 106 12.05 19.75 -14.08
N GLU A 107 11.35 20.78 -13.62
CA GLU A 107 11.68 22.17 -13.96
C GLU A 107 13.03 22.61 -13.37
N ALA A 108 13.28 22.30 -12.10
CA ALA A 108 14.49 22.73 -11.39
C ALA A 108 15.77 22.06 -11.90
N LEU A 109 15.70 20.79 -12.30
CA LEU A 109 16.85 20.00 -12.76
C LEU A 109 16.91 19.88 -14.30
N ASN A 110 15.94 20.46 -15.00
CA ASN A 110 15.77 20.37 -16.46
C ASN A 110 15.77 18.90 -16.96
N ILE A 111 15.02 18.04 -16.26
CA ILE A 111 14.93 16.61 -16.57
C ILE A 111 14.32 16.44 -17.95
N GLN A 112 14.97 15.65 -18.80
CA GLN A 112 14.51 15.37 -20.15
C GLN A 112 13.77 14.02 -20.21
N PRO A 113 12.76 13.87 -21.08
CA PRO A 113 12.15 12.57 -21.33
C PRO A 113 13.19 11.60 -21.92
N ALA A 114 13.11 10.33 -21.54
CA ALA A 114 14.02 9.28 -21.95
C ALA A 114 13.34 7.91 -21.83
N LEU A 115 13.83 6.89 -22.54
CA LEU A 115 13.32 5.50 -22.45
C LEU A 115 11.80 5.38 -22.70
N SER A 116 11.24 6.22 -23.58
CA SER A 116 9.79 6.33 -23.83
C SER A 116 8.95 6.79 -22.63
N LEU A 117 9.58 7.26 -21.55
CA LEU A 117 8.94 7.86 -20.39
C LEU A 117 8.94 9.39 -20.49
N ARG A 118 7.95 10.00 -19.84
CA ARG A 118 7.83 11.44 -19.69
C ARG A 118 8.86 11.91 -18.68
N ALA A 119 9.30 13.17 -18.80
CA ALA A 119 10.15 13.78 -17.78
C ALA A 119 9.48 13.75 -16.39
N GLN A 120 8.16 13.90 -16.35
CA GLN A 120 7.34 13.83 -15.14
C GLN A 120 7.51 12.49 -14.40
N ASP A 121 7.50 11.36 -15.10
CA ASP A 121 7.64 10.03 -14.48
C ASP A 121 8.98 9.89 -13.73
N PHE A 122 10.05 10.48 -14.27
CA PHE A 122 11.36 10.55 -13.59
C PHE A 122 11.33 11.48 -12.37
N GLY A 123 10.60 12.60 -12.47
CA GLY A 123 10.40 13.52 -11.35
C GLY A 123 9.67 12.86 -10.19
N GLU A 124 8.57 12.17 -10.49
CA GLU A 124 7.77 11.41 -9.51
C GLU A 124 8.61 10.31 -8.87
N LEU A 125 9.32 9.51 -9.66
CA LEU A 125 10.25 8.50 -9.15
C LEU A 125 11.31 9.10 -8.22
N LEU A 126 11.83 10.28 -8.53
CA LEU A 126 12.83 10.95 -7.70
C LEU A 126 12.25 11.43 -6.37
N VAL A 127 11.04 12.03 -6.36
CA VAL A 127 10.35 12.39 -5.11
C VAL A 127 10.10 11.16 -4.24
N THR A 128 9.56 10.10 -4.84
CA THR A 128 9.29 8.83 -4.16
C THR A 128 10.57 8.20 -3.62
N ALA A 129 11.67 8.25 -4.37
CA ALA A 129 12.98 7.75 -3.93
C ALA A 129 13.57 8.58 -2.77
N ILE A 130 13.40 9.91 -2.78
CA ILE A 130 13.87 10.79 -1.70
C ILE A 130 13.07 10.50 -0.42
N ALA A 131 11.73 10.52 -0.51
CA ALA A 131 10.86 10.26 0.63
C ALA A 131 11.07 8.85 1.19
N GLY A 132 11.11 7.85 0.30
CA GLY A 132 11.44 6.48 0.64
C GLY A 132 12.80 6.38 1.32
N GLY A 133 13.84 7.00 0.77
CA GLY A 133 15.18 7.01 1.38
C GLY A 133 15.20 7.54 2.81
N ILE A 134 14.50 8.65 3.07
CA ILE A 134 14.37 9.23 4.41
C ILE A 134 13.64 8.25 5.34
N LEU A 135 12.46 7.78 4.96
CA LEU A 135 11.62 6.94 5.82
C LEU A 135 12.24 5.55 6.05
N PHE A 136 12.82 4.93 5.02
CA PHE A 136 13.52 3.65 5.15
C PHE A 136 14.82 3.77 5.93
N SER A 137 15.48 4.93 5.95
CA SER A 137 16.63 5.15 6.85
C SER A 137 16.21 5.15 8.32
N MET A 138 15.08 5.79 8.65
CA MET A 138 14.49 5.72 10.01
C MET A 138 14.08 4.27 10.36
N LEU A 139 13.52 3.55 9.37
CA LEU A 139 13.12 2.16 9.57
C LEU A 139 14.35 1.29 9.84
N PHE A 140 15.43 1.49 9.10
CA PHE A 140 16.69 0.76 9.28
C PHE A 140 17.24 0.93 10.70
N VAL A 141 17.27 2.17 11.21
CA VAL A 141 17.72 2.45 12.59
C VAL A 141 16.85 1.71 13.60
N THR A 142 15.51 1.84 13.51
CA THR A 142 14.61 1.16 14.46
C THR A 142 14.65 -0.37 14.33
N TYR A 143 14.85 -0.89 13.12
CA TYR A 143 15.02 -2.32 12.84
C TYR A 143 16.27 -2.90 13.48
N TYR A 144 17.38 -2.14 13.48
CA TYR A 144 18.64 -2.58 14.09
C TYR A 144 18.46 -2.88 15.58
N PHE A 145 17.66 -2.08 16.30
CA PHE A 145 17.37 -2.27 17.71
C PHE A 145 16.09 -3.10 17.99
N ALA A 146 15.39 -3.55 16.96
CA ALA A 146 14.13 -4.26 17.09
C ALA A 146 14.32 -5.70 17.62
N SER A 147 13.32 -6.19 18.36
CA SER A 147 13.23 -7.61 18.75
C SER A 147 13.06 -8.51 17.53
N GLN A 148 13.40 -9.80 17.65
CA GLN A 148 13.25 -10.74 16.54
C GLN A 148 11.80 -10.84 16.02
N ALA A 149 10.82 -10.74 16.92
CA ALA A 149 9.41 -10.70 16.54
C ALA A 149 9.08 -9.46 15.70
N ALA A 150 9.53 -8.27 16.13
CA ALA A 150 9.35 -7.03 15.38
C ALA A 150 10.05 -7.05 14.02
N ARG A 151 11.27 -7.63 13.94
CA ARG A 151 11.98 -7.82 12.67
C ARG A 151 11.23 -8.74 11.70
N HIS A 152 10.67 -9.85 12.20
CA HIS A 152 9.86 -10.74 11.37
C HIS A 152 8.64 -10.00 10.78
N ILE A 153 7.98 -9.18 11.60
CA ILE A 153 6.86 -8.35 11.14
C ILE A 153 7.31 -7.32 10.11
N THR A 154 8.44 -6.65 10.33
CA THR A 154 9.04 -5.70 9.38
C THR A 154 9.29 -6.35 8.02
N HIS A 155 9.80 -7.60 7.95
CA HIS A 155 9.98 -8.29 6.67
C HIS A 155 8.66 -8.52 5.92
N LYS A 156 7.57 -8.82 6.64
CA LYS A 156 6.25 -9.01 6.02
C LYS A 156 5.68 -7.68 5.50
N LEU A 157 5.87 -6.59 6.23
CA LEU A 157 5.46 -5.26 5.79
C LEU A 157 6.33 -4.77 4.63
N LEU A 158 7.64 -5.03 4.63
CA LEU A 158 8.53 -4.77 3.49
C LEU A 158 8.09 -5.52 2.24
N LEU A 159 7.69 -6.79 2.38
CA LEU A 159 7.13 -7.54 1.25
C LEU A 159 5.82 -6.91 0.73
N GLY A 160 4.97 -6.41 1.63
CA GLY A 160 3.76 -5.68 1.26
C GLY A 160 4.07 -4.40 0.49
N VAL A 161 4.95 -3.54 1.01
CA VAL A 161 5.36 -2.30 0.33
C VAL A 161 6.12 -2.57 -0.96
N ALA A 162 6.93 -3.63 -1.02
CA ALA A 162 7.54 -4.05 -2.27
C ALA A 162 6.49 -4.50 -3.31
N GLY A 163 5.40 -5.12 -2.86
CA GLY A 163 4.25 -5.42 -3.70
C GLY A 163 3.57 -4.15 -4.23
N LEU A 164 3.35 -3.15 -3.37
CA LEU A 164 2.79 -1.85 -3.79
C LEU A 164 3.71 -1.15 -4.79
N ALA A 165 5.00 -1.02 -4.49
CA ALA A 165 5.97 -0.43 -5.40
C ALA A 165 6.10 -1.20 -6.73
N PHE A 166 5.93 -2.52 -6.72
CA PHE A 166 5.90 -3.30 -7.94
C PHE A 166 4.72 -2.90 -8.83
N PHE A 167 3.52 -2.77 -8.30
CA PHE A 167 2.37 -2.36 -9.10
C PHE A 167 2.43 -0.86 -9.44
N GLY A 168 2.47 0.03 -8.45
CA GLY A 168 2.39 1.49 -8.65
C GLY A 168 3.61 2.18 -9.25
N ILE A 169 4.77 1.52 -9.29
CA ILE A 169 5.97 2.08 -9.93
C ILE A 169 6.34 1.24 -11.13
N LEU A 170 6.59 -0.06 -10.95
CA LEU A 170 7.13 -0.87 -12.05
C LEU A 170 6.09 -1.13 -13.14
N ILE A 171 4.85 -1.50 -12.78
CA ILE A 171 3.81 -1.73 -13.80
C ILE A 171 3.37 -0.41 -14.44
N ASP A 172 3.23 0.67 -13.68
CA ASP A 172 2.93 2.00 -14.23
C ASP A 172 4.01 2.50 -15.23
N MET A 173 5.28 2.40 -14.87
CA MET A 173 6.36 2.80 -15.78
C MET A 173 6.38 1.89 -17.04
N LEU A 174 6.11 0.60 -16.90
CA LEU A 174 6.02 -0.31 -18.03
C LEU A 174 4.83 0.03 -18.94
N HIS A 175 3.69 0.37 -18.35
CA HIS A 175 2.51 0.86 -19.03
C HIS A 175 2.82 2.13 -19.82
N SER A 176 3.49 3.10 -19.20
CA SER A 176 3.86 4.37 -19.84
C SER A 176 4.88 4.19 -20.98
N ALA A 177 5.79 3.21 -20.86
CA ALA A 177 6.83 2.96 -21.86
C ALA A 177 6.34 2.16 -23.09
N LEU A 178 5.24 1.39 -22.98
CA LEU A 178 4.73 0.53 -24.04
C LEU A 178 3.52 1.15 -24.76
N PRO A 179 3.46 1.14 -26.11
CA PRO A 179 2.38 1.78 -26.86
C PRO A 179 1.09 0.94 -26.94
N PHE A 180 1.05 -0.23 -26.31
CA PHE A 180 -0.06 -1.18 -26.38
C PHE A 180 -0.43 -1.71 -25.01
N GLY A 181 -1.65 -2.21 -24.87
CA GLY A 181 -2.08 -2.88 -23.64
C GLY A 181 -2.48 -1.94 -22.50
N ASN A 182 -2.64 -0.63 -22.74
CA ASN A 182 -2.96 0.38 -21.72
C ASN A 182 -4.10 -0.05 -20.78
N PHE A 183 -5.15 -0.67 -21.33
CA PHE A 183 -6.24 -1.19 -20.51
C PHE A 183 -5.81 -2.32 -19.58
N ILE A 184 -5.03 -3.28 -20.07
CA ILE A 184 -4.61 -4.44 -19.29
C ILE A 184 -3.58 -4.02 -18.24
N PHE A 185 -2.61 -3.18 -18.61
CA PHE A 185 -1.59 -2.72 -17.67
C PHE A 185 -2.18 -1.86 -16.56
N GLY A 186 -2.99 -0.85 -16.89
CA GLY A 186 -3.67 -0.04 -15.87
C GLY A 186 -4.59 -0.87 -14.98
N LEU A 187 -5.29 -1.87 -15.54
CA LEU A 187 -6.08 -2.80 -14.73
C LEU A 187 -5.21 -3.63 -13.77
N ILE A 188 -4.07 -4.15 -14.23
CA ILE A 188 -3.15 -4.96 -13.41
C ILE A 188 -2.49 -4.11 -12.32
N GLU A 189 -2.08 -2.90 -12.67
CA GLU A 189 -1.51 -1.90 -11.77
C GLU A 189 -2.49 -1.60 -10.63
N ASP A 190 -3.62 -0.96 -10.94
CA ASP A 190 -4.60 -0.52 -9.96
C ASP A 190 -5.13 -1.70 -9.12
N SER A 191 -5.49 -2.81 -9.77
CA SER A 191 -6.02 -3.98 -9.04
C SER A 191 -4.96 -4.65 -8.17
N GLY A 192 -3.72 -4.70 -8.63
CA GLY A 192 -2.59 -5.26 -7.90
C GLY A 192 -2.31 -4.48 -6.62
N GLU A 193 -2.35 -3.15 -6.69
CA GLU A 193 -2.24 -2.28 -5.51
C GLU A 193 -3.39 -2.49 -4.53
N MET A 194 -4.64 -2.45 -5.01
CA MET A 194 -5.82 -2.61 -4.16
C MET A 194 -5.80 -3.91 -3.38
N LEU A 195 -5.50 -5.02 -4.06
CA LEU A 195 -5.43 -6.35 -3.47
C LEU A 195 -4.25 -6.43 -2.47
N THR A 196 -3.10 -5.88 -2.82
CA THR A 196 -1.92 -5.84 -1.93
C THR A 196 -2.24 -5.06 -0.66
N MET A 197 -2.87 -3.89 -0.79
CA MET A 197 -3.29 -3.07 0.34
C MET A 197 -4.29 -3.81 1.26
N SER A 198 -5.25 -4.53 0.68
CA SER A 198 -6.20 -5.38 1.42
C SER A 198 -5.49 -6.47 2.24
N LEU A 199 -4.46 -7.09 1.68
CA LEU A 199 -3.66 -8.09 2.40
C LEU A 199 -2.86 -7.47 3.55
N ILE A 200 -2.32 -6.26 3.37
CA ILE A 200 -1.59 -5.53 4.43
C ILE A 200 -2.54 -5.15 5.57
N VAL A 201 -3.73 -4.60 5.27
CA VAL A 201 -4.76 -4.32 6.29
C VAL A 201 -5.08 -5.58 7.08
N GLY A 202 -5.37 -6.68 6.37
CA GLY A 202 -5.69 -7.97 6.99
C GLY A 202 -4.57 -8.49 7.87
N TYR A 203 -3.32 -8.34 7.44
CA TYR A 203 -2.14 -8.72 8.21
C TYR A 203 -1.99 -7.87 9.49
N CYS A 204 -2.08 -6.54 9.40
CA CYS A 204 -2.01 -5.64 10.56
C CYS A 204 -3.15 -5.93 11.56
N PHE A 205 -4.35 -6.20 11.06
CA PHE A 205 -5.48 -6.60 11.90
C PHE A 205 -5.23 -7.96 12.58
N ALA A 206 -4.64 -8.92 11.87
CA ALA A 206 -4.25 -10.21 12.43
C ALA A 206 -3.24 -10.09 13.58
N LEU A 207 -2.24 -9.20 13.44
CA LEU A 207 -1.26 -8.92 14.49
C LEU A 207 -1.93 -8.36 15.75
N MET A 208 -2.87 -7.42 15.57
CA MET A 208 -3.63 -6.88 16.69
C MET A 208 -4.45 -7.99 17.40
N TYR A 209 -5.16 -8.80 16.62
CA TYR A 209 -6.08 -9.82 17.12
C TYR A 209 -5.35 -11.00 17.80
N SER A 210 -4.28 -11.52 17.20
CA SER A 210 -3.55 -12.69 17.71
C SER A 210 -2.94 -12.46 19.08
N GLN A 211 -2.47 -11.23 19.37
CA GLN A 211 -1.84 -10.92 20.66
C GLN A 211 -2.87 -10.54 21.73
N ALA A 212 -4.00 -9.92 21.37
CA ALA A 212 -5.11 -9.72 22.29
C ALA A 212 -5.66 -11.05 22.82
N HIS A 213 -5.79 -12.06 21.94
CA HIS A 213 -6.26 -13.37 22.36
C HIS A 213 -5.24 -14.13 23.23
N ASN A 214 -3.94 -13.96 22.97
CA ASN A 214 -2.89 -14.55 23.81
C ASN A 214 -2.81 -13.91 25.21
N GLN A 215 -3.03 -12.60 25.34
CA GLN A 215 -3.06 -11.91 26.64
C GLN A 215 -4.27 -12.34 27.51
N GLN A 216 -5.41 -12.66 26.89
CA GLN A 216 -6.58 -13.17 27.62
C GLN A 216 -6.45 -14.62 28.10
N ARG A 217 -5.54 -15.41 27.50
CA ARG A 217 -5.33 -16.83 27.85
C ARG A 217 -4.31 -17.04 28.97
N VAL A 218 -3.54 -16.02 29.33
CA VAL A 218 -2.67 -16.05 30.51
C VAL A 218 -3.43 -15.30 31.61
N PRO A 219 -4.09 -16.00 32.56
CA PRO A 219 -4.66 -15.31 33.70
C PRO A 219 -3.52 -14.57 34.40
N SER A 220 -3.72 -13.30 34.72
CA SER A 220 -2.89 -12.58 35.66
C SER A 220 -2.94 -13.35 36.98
N SER A 221 -1.95 -14.20 37.21
CA SER A 221 -1.70 -14.79 38.52
C SER A 221 -1.27 -13.67 39.44
N ALA A 222 -2.26 -13.09 40.11
CA ALA A 222 -2.10 -12.31 41.33
C ALA A 222 -2.23 -13.25 42.54
#